data_AF-A0A521FZH7-F1
#
_entry.id   AF-A0A521FZH7-F1
#
_cell.length_a   1.000
_cell.length_b   1.000
_cell.length_c   1.000
_cell.angle_alpha   90.00
_cell.angle_beta   90.00
_cell.angle_gamma   90.00
#
_symmetry.space_group_name_H-M   'P 1'
#
loop_
_entity.id
_entity.type
_entity.pdbx_description
1 polymer ?
#
loop_
_entity_poly.entity_id
_entity_poly.type
_entity_poly.pdbx_seq_one_letter_code
_entity_poly.pdbx_strand_id
1 'polypeptide(L)'
;MKILKEAVLFSMFMAAFLSLGIGQAAAQATCGDKVWTLWAGQHINVGTVTVKNDAENVYVTYAIDTATQPSATFGTLHMWMGNDLSMLPGGGAKRPSPGQLPYHSGVDPYPSSEGLTSYTFTVPLASINVTIAPETCPNLPPLYVVTHAEVRDVDDGSGSLSGQTAFGGDQPGSGKSWWFYGLYTICCDFGGGDGLCFTETAFAKGTHIWTTLKQSNPENLPSLKLTNNRWGWAINLTKTGTATYEIWAGAGLNKTANGTLAGTLTVNWNGEAAEVKYSLNPGNALEEVHIYAADAKPTTVAPGQYGYPSEGYDVGGVQEFSYTVPLKDVDGKGGVWLIAHAVVSGGQCE
;
A
#
# COMPACT_ATOMS: atom_id res chain seq x y z
N MET A 1 -25.71 65.45 -45.14
CA MET A 1 -26.21 64.10 -44.76
C MET A 1 -25.01 63.19 -44.56
N LYS A 2 -24.79 62.73 -43.30
CA LYS A 2 -23.85 61.68 -42.80
C LYS A 2 -22.34 61.86 -43.07
N ILE A 3 -21.53 62.29 -42.09
CA ILE A 3 -20.89 61.58 -40.93
C ILE A 3 -19.59 60.82 -41.29
N LEU A 4 -18.48 61.53 -41.02
CA LEU A 4 -17.19 61.20 -40.35
C LEU A 4 -16.82 59.76 -39.89
N LYS A 5 -15.51 59.44 -40.05
CA LYS A 5 -14.51 58.78 -39.12
C LYS A 5 -13.68 57.67 -39.81
N GLU A 6 -12.39 57.92 -40.07
CA GLU A 6 -11.20 57.61 -39.25
C GLU A 6 -10.91 56.11 -39.04
N ALA A 7 -9.75 55.66 -39.52
CA ALA A 7 -9.15 54.38 -39.14
C ALA A 7 -7.67 54.61 -38.80
N VAL A 8 -7.35 54.33 -37.54
CA VAL A 8 -6.09 54.56 -36.85
C VAL A 8 -5.16 53.35 -37.00
N LEU A 9 -3.88 53.68 -37.19
CA LEU A 9 -2.69 52.84 -37.19
C LEU A 9 -2.54 52.08 -35.85
N PHE A 10 -2.38 50.75 -35.86
CA PHE A 10 -2.06 49.98 -34.65
C PHE A 10 -0.76 49.18 -34.80
N SER A 11 0.15 49.47 -33.87
CA SER A 11 1.52 48.95 -33.75
C SER A 11 1.52 47.50 -33.25
N MET A 12 2.35 46.66 -33.87
CA MET A 12 2.50 45.23 -33.58
C MET A 12 3.54 45.04 -32.46
N PHE A 13 3.08 44.77 -31.23
CA PHE A 13 3.93 44.39 -30.10
C PHE A 13 4.11 42.86 -30.13
N MET A 14 5.32 42.39 -30.45
CA MET A 14 5.68 40.97 -30.46
C MET A 14 6.12 40.56 -29.04
N ALA A 15 5.20 39.96 -28.28
CA ALA A 15 5.50 39.38 -26.97
C ALA A 15 6.09 37.98 -27.17
N ALA A 16 7.38 37.82 -26.88
CA ALA A 16 8.06 36.54 -26.82
C ALA A 16 7.63 35.81 -25.53
N PHE A 17 6.70 34.86 -25.66
CA PHE A 17 6.34 33.93 -24.60
C PHE A 17 7.46 32.89 -24.43
N LEU A 18 8.23 33.03 -23.36
CA LEU A 18 9.16 32.02 -22.88
C LEU A 18 8.32 30.86 -22.30
N SER A 19 8.10 29.81 -23.08
CA SER A 19 7.44 28.60 -22.59
C SER A 19 8.39 27.85 -21.67
N LEU A 20 8.24 28.03 -20.37
CA LEU A 20 8.75 27.12 -19.35
C LEU A 20 8.14 25.75 -19.63
N GLY A 21 8.97 24.81 -20.08
CA GLY A 21 8.61 23.40 -20.15
C GLY A 21 8.33 22.91 -18.75
N ILE A 22 7.05 22.79 -18.40
CA ILE A 22 6.62 22.08 -17.20
C ILE A 22 6.90 20.61 -17.51
N GLY A 23 7.97 20.07 -16.92
CA GLY A 23 8.15 18.63 -16.86
C GLY A 23 6.92 18.05 -16.17
N GLN A 24 6.07 17.37 -16.92
CA GLN A 24 5.04 16.53 -16.34
C GLN A 24 5.76 15.41 -15.59
N ALA A 25 5.76 15.48 -14.26
CA ALA A 25 5.91 14.27 -13.47
C ALA A 25 4.75 13.36 -13.88
N ALA A 26 5.06 12.23 -14.53
CA ALA A 26 4.07 11.22 -14.80
C ALA A 26 3.44 10.85 -13.46
N ALA A 27 2.13 11.07 -13.32
CA ALA A 27 1.38 10.60 -12.17
C ALA A 27 1.59 9.08 -12.08
N GLN A 28 2.30 8.65 -11.06
CA GLN A 28 2.49 7.23 -10.78
C GLN A 28 1.10 6.67 -10.47
N ALA A 29 0.64 5.72 -11.30
CA ALA A 29 -0.70 5.17 -11.18
C ALA A 29 -0.86 4.48 -9.83
N THR A 30 -1.76 4.98 -8.99
CA THR A 30 -2.18 4.31 -7.76
C THR A 30 -2.81 2.97 -8.18
N CYS A 31 -2.14 1.87 -7.86
CA CYS A 31 -2.55 0.55 -8.29
C CYS A 31 -3.60 0.01 -7.32
N GLY A 32 -4.88 0.24 -7.63
CA GLY A 32 -6.00 -0.41 -6.95
C GLY A 32 -6.32 -1.78 -7.56
N ASP A 33 -7.24 -2.50 -6.90
CA ASP A 33 -7.85 -3.73 -7.42
C ASP A 33 -8.38 -3.50 -8.85
N LYS A 34 -8.05 -4.40 -9.78
CA LYS A 34 -8.64 -4.40 -11.11
C LYS A 34 -9.87 -5.29 -11.10
N VAL A 35 -11.05 -4.67 -11.23
CA VAL A 35 -12.33 -5.38 -11.22
C VAL A 35 -12.92 -5.41 -12.63
N TRP A 36 -13.30 -6.61 -13.08
CA TRP A 36 -14.06 -6.83 -14.31
C TRP A 36 -15.40 -7.47 -13.99
N THR A 37 -16.38 -7.24 -14.86
CA THR A 37 -17.62 -8.00 -14.85
C THR A 37 -17.37 -9.45 -15.29
N LEU A 38 -18.01 -10.40 -14.61
CA LEU A 38 -18.08 -11.79 -15.01
C LEU A 38 -19.32 -12.00 -15.90
N TRP A 39 -19.11 -12.11 -17.21
CA TRP A 39 -20.19 -12.23 -18.20
C TRP A 39 -20.52 -13.69 -18.50
N ALA A 40 -21.67 -14.16 -18.03
CA ALA A 40 -22.25 -15.45 -18.40
C ALA A 40 -23.07 -15.31 -19.70
N GLY A 41 -22.99 -16.33 -20.57
CA GLY A 41 -23.79 -16.36 -21.80
C GLY A 41 -23.64 -15.10 -22.67
N GLN A 42 -22.44 -14.50 -22.69
CA GLN A 42 -22.09 -13.25 -23.38
C GLN A 42 -22.65 -11.95 -22.80
N HIS A 43 -23.81 -11.96 -22.15
CA HIS A 43 -24.55 -10.73 -21.80
C HIS A 43 -25.18 -10.69 -20.41
N ILE A 44 -25.07 -11.76 -19.62
CA ILE A 44 -25.62 -11.81 -18.26
C ILE A 44 -24.50 -11.47 -17.29
N ASN A 45 -24.61 -10.35 -16.59
CA ASN A 45 -23.72 -10.04 -15.49
C ASN A 45 -24.08 -10.96 -14.32
N VAL A 46 -23.19 -11.88 -13.98
CA VAL A 46 -23.38 -12.80 -12.84
C VAL A 46 -22.52 -12.44 -11.64
N GLY A 47 -21.69 -11.39 -11.75
CA GLY A 47 -20.79 -10.95 -10.70
C GLY A 47 -19.49 -10.36 -11.23
N THR A 48 -18.38 -10.61 -10.54
CA THR A 48 -17.10 -9.96 -10.82
C THR A 48 -15.92 -10.92 -10.82
N VAL A 49 -14.85 -10.49 -11.49
CA VAL A 49 -13.50 -11.00 -11.35
C VAL A 49 -12.62 -9.85 -10.87
N THR A 50 -11.98 -10.01 -9.71
CA THR A 50 -11.05 -9.05 -9.14
C THR A 50 -9.63 -9.60 -9.22
N VAL A 51 -8.70 -8.80 -9.74
CA VAL A 51 -7.27 -9.13 -9.81
C VAL A 51 -6.48 -8.14 -8.98
N LYS A 52 -5.63 -8.67 -8.12
CA LYS A 52 -4.65 -7.91 -7.32
C LYS A 52 -3.38 -8.72 -7.15
N ASN A 53 -2.27 -8.09 -6.80
CA ASN A 53 -1.03 -8.80 -6.51
C ASN A 53 -0.29 -8.19 -5.32
N ASP A 54 0.44 -9.06 -4.60
CA ASP A 54 1.52 -8.66 -3.70
C ASP A 54 2.88 -8.90 -4.39
N ALA A 55 3.98 -8.82 -3.64
CA ALA A 55 5.33 -8.98 -4.16
C ALA A 55 5.64 -10.41 -4.67
N GLU A 56 4.88 -11.41 -4.24
CA GLU A 56 5.13 -12.84 -4.53
C GLU A 56 4.04 -13.49 -5.37
N ASN A 57 2.78 -13.06 -5.22
CA ASN A 57 1.60 -13.74 -5.76
C ASN A 57 0.63 -12.76 -6.42
N VAL A 58 -0.06 -13.26 -7.44
CA VAL A 58 -1.27 -12.67 -7.99
C VAL A 58 -2.48 -13.43 -7.45
N TYR A 59 -3.49 -12.69 -7.01
CA TYR A 59 -4.77 -13.20 -6.54
C TYR A 59 -5.85 -12.86 -7.55
N VAL A 60 -6.57 -13.88 -8.01
CA VAL A 60 -7.71 -13.72 -8.93
C VAL A 60 -8.95 -14.27 -8.27
N THR A 61 -9.82 -13.37 -7.85
CA THR A 61 -11.06 -13.68 -7.12
C THR A 61 -12.26 -13.60 -8.04
N TYR A 62 -13.01 -14.69 -8.13
CA TYR A 62 -14.31 -14.78 -8.76
C TYR A 62 -15.36 -14.58 -7.68
N ALA A 63 -16.36 -13.74 -7.92
CA ALA A 63 -17.48 -13.55 -7.02
C ALA A 63 -18.79 -13.51 -7.80
N ILE A 64 -19.78 -14.27 -7.37
CA ILE A 64 -21.17 -14.16 -7.83
C ILE A 64 -21.82 -13.01 -7.09
N ASP A 65 -22.51 -12.13 -7.81
CA ASP A 65 -23.38 -11.13 -7.18
C ASP A 65 -24.67 -11.81 -6.71
N THR A 66 -24.67 -12.26 -5.46
CA THR A 66 -25.81 -12.98 -4.88
C THR A 66 -27.04 -12.11 -4.66
N ALA A 67 -26.92 -10.77 -4.78
CA ALA A 67 -28.09 -9.89 -4.76
C ALA A 67 -28.89 -9.99 -6.06
N THR A 68 -28.21 -10.17 -7.20
CA THR A 68 -28.84 -10.28 -8.53
C THR A 68 -28.96 -11.72 -9.01
N GLN A 69 -28.12 -12.63 -8.52
CA GLN A 69 -28.08 -14.06 -8.86
C GLN A 69 -28.07 -14.94 -7.60
N PRO A 70 -29.14 -14.91 -6.78
CA PRO A 70 -29.14 -15.54 -5.45
C PRO A 70 -29.03 -17.07 -5.45
N SER A 71 -29.38 -17.72 -6.57
CA SER A 71 -29.30 -19.18 -6.72
C SER A 71 -28.00 -19.63 -7.39
N ALA A 72 -27.25 -18.71 -8.01
CA ALA A 72 -26.14 -19.08 -8.84
C ALA A 72 -24.94 -19.54 -8.00
N THR A 73 -24.26 -20.58 -8.46
CA THR A 73 -23.05 -21.13 -7.83
C THR A 73 -22.02 -21.50 -8.88
N PHE A 74 -20.76 -21.60 -8.50
CA PHE A 74 -19.71 -22.08 -9.40
C PHE A 74 -19.75 -23.60 -9.57
N GLY A 75 -19.47 -24.06 -10.79
CA GLY A 75 -19.02 -25.41 -11.10
C GLY A 75 -17.50 -25.46 -11.07
N THR A 76 -16.87 -25.85 -12.18
CA THR A 76 -15.41 -25.80 -12.33
C THR A 76 -14.91 -24.46 -12.90
N LEU A 77 -13.95 -23.86 -12.22
CA LEU A 77 -13.23 -22.67 -12.66
C LEU A 77 -11.92 -23.03 -13.34
N HIS A 78 -11.58 -22.28 -14.39
CA HIS A 78 -10.37 -22.44 -15.16
C HIS A 78 -9.73 -21.08 -15.44
N MET A 79 -8.41 -21.00 -15.37
CA MET A 79 -7.70 -19.74 -15.58
C MET A 79 -6.37 -19.95 -16.31
N TRP A 80 -5.96 -18.93 -17.06
CA TRP A 80 -4.60 -18.77 -17.54
C TRP A 80 -4.12 -17.33 -17.31
N MET A 81 -2.83 -17.17 -17.05
CA MET A 81 -2.19 -15.88 -16.90
C MET A 81 -0.82 -15.91 -17.59
N GLY A 82 -0.46 -14.83 -18.27
CA GLY A 82 0.85 -14.70 -18.91
C GLY A 82 1.10 -13.30 -19.46
N ASN A 83 2.34 -13.02 -19.86
CA ASN A 83 2.75 -11.73 -20.43
C ASN A 83 2.65 -11.66 -21.97
N ASP A 84 2.33 -12.78 -22.61
CA ASP A 84 2.12 -12.88 -24.06
C ASP A 84 0.91 -13.78 -24.32
N LEU A 85 -0.17 -13.20 -24.85
CA LEU A 85 -1.39 -13.92 -25.18
C LEU A 85 -1.18 -15.04 -26.21
N SER A 86 -0.11 -14.99 -27.00
CA SER A 86 0.25 -16.07 -27.93
C SER A 86 0.65 -17.37 -27.22
N MET A 87 1.04 -17.28 -25.93
CA MET A 87 1.35 -18.43 -25.08
C MET A 87 0.11 -19.07 -24.44
N LEU A 88 -1.08 -18.46 -24.58
CA LEU A 88 -2.33 -19.09 -24.19
C LEU A 88 -2.49 -20.43 -24.94
N PRO A 89 -2.92 -21.53 -24.29
CA PRO A 89 -3.23 -22.78 -24.99
C PRO A 89 -4.19 -22.55 -26.16
N GLY A 90 -3.71 -22.80 -27.38
CA GLY A 90 -4.44 -22.47 -28.63
C GLY A 90 -4.05 -21.14 -29.29
N GLY A 91 -3.01 -20.46 -28.79
CA GLY A 91 -2.33 -19.33 -29.42
C GLY A 91 -3.05 -17.99 -29.36
N GLY A 92 -4.05 -17.84 -28.50
CA GLY A 92 -4.86 -16.61 -28.40
C GLY A 92 -5.74 -16.29 -29.63
N ALA A 93 -5.67 -17.09 -30.71
CA ALA A 93 -6.38 -16.86 -31.96
C ALA A 93 -7.85 -17.32 -31.93
N LYS A 94 -8.23 -18.07 -30.90
CA LYS A 94 -9.58 -18.62 -30.70
C LYS A 94 -9.86 -18.73 -29.19
N ARG A 95 -11.14 -18.87 -28.85
CA ARG A 95 -11.57 -19.20 -27.48
C ARG A 95 -10.78 -20.40 -26.96
N PRO A 96 -10.10 -20.28 -25.80
CA PRO A 96 -9.37 -21.40 -25.23
C PRO A 96 -10.35 -22.49 -24.82
N SER A 97 -9.91 -23.74 -24.98
CA SER A 97 -10.64 -24.88 -24.43
C SER A 97 -10.45 -24.87 -22.91
N PRO A 98 -11.52 -24.78 -22.09
CA PRO A 98 -11.39 -24.61 -20.65
C PRO A 98 -10.46 -25.63 -20.00
N GLY A 99 -10.64 -26.92 -20.30
CA GLY A 99 -9.79 -27.99 -19.75
C GLY A 99 -8.31 -27.96 -20.14
N GLN A 100 -7.89 -27.09 -21.07
CA GLN A 100 -6.49 -26.90 -21.45
C GLN A 100 -5.81 -25.73 -20.74
N LEU A 101 -6.56 -24.88 -20.04
CA LEU A 101 -6.00 -23.81 -19.21
C LEU A 101 -5.26 -24.44 -18.02
N PRO A 102 -4.13 -23.92 -17.53
CA PRO A 102 -3.26 -24.60 -16.58
C PRO A 102 -3.72 -24.53 -15.11
N TYR A 103 -4.57 -23.56 -14.74
CA TYR A 103 -5.09 -23.42 -13.39
C TYR A 103 -6.54 -23.90 -13.35
N HIS A 104 -6.84 -24.91 -12.52
CA HIS A 104 -8.16 -25.54 -12.42
C HIS A 104 -8.58 -25.63 -10.95
N SER A 105 -9.80 -25.23 -10.63
CA SER A 105 -10.39 -25.58 -9.33
C SER A 105 -10.64 -27.09 -9.25
N GLY A 106 -10.31 -27.73 -8.14
CA GLY A 106 -10.50 -29.17 -7.93
C GLY A 106 -9.31 -30.04 -8.35
N VAL A 107 -8.19 -29.41 -8.72
CA VAL A 107 -6.91 -30.07 -9.00
C VAL A 107 -5.85 -29.43 -8.11
N ASP A 108 -5.07 -30.25 -7.38
CA ASP A 108 -4.00 -29.77 -6.51
C ASP A 108 -3.07 -28.77 -7.23
N PRO A 109 -2.74 -27.61 -6.62
CA PRO A 109 -3.01 -27.20 -5.22
C PRO A 109 -4.37 -26.51 -4.98
N TYR A 110 -5.23 -26.45 -5.98
CA TYR A 110 -6.46 -25.66 -5.95
C TYR A 110 -7.69 -26.52 -5.57
N PRO A 111 -8.36 -26.25 -4.43
CA PRO A 111 -9.54 -27.01 -4.02
C PRO A 111 -10.72 -26.81 -4.98
N SER A 112 -11.72 -27.68 -4.91
CA SER A 112 -12.94 -27.55 -5.74
C SER A 112 -13.67 -26.24 -5.45
N SER A 113 -14.19 -25.60 -6.51
CA SER A 113 -15.07 -24.43 -6.42
C SER A 113 -16.55 -24.78 -6.48
N GLU A 114 -16.89 -26.07 -6.61
CA GLU A 114 -18.27 -26.50 -6.83
C GLU A 114 -19.20 -26.07 -5.68
N GLY A 115 -20.30 -25.39 -6.03
CA GLY A 115 -21.30 -24.89 -5.08
C GLY A 115 -20.91 -23.59 -4.37
N LEU A 116 -19.72 -23.04 -4.61
CA LEU A 116 -19.29 -21.77 -3.99
C LEU A 116 -19.81 -20.56 -4.76
N THR A 117 -19.91 -19.42 -4.08
CA THR A 117 -20.25 -18.11 -4.68
C THR A 117 -19.04 -17.17 -4.73
N SER A 118 -17.91 -17.57 -4.14
CA SER A 118 -16.64 -16.85 -4.20
C SER A 118 -15.49 -17.85 -4.24
N TYR A 119 -14.46 -17.56 -5.03
CA TYR A 119 -13.27 -18.41 -5.14
C TYR A 119 -12.05 -17.59 -5.56
N THR A 120 -10.90 -17.85 -4.94
CA THR A 120 -9.65 -17.15 -5.27
C THR A 120 -8.57 -18.14 -5.71
N PHE A 121 -8.00 -17.91 -6.89
CA PHE A 121 -6.73 -18.52 -7.28
C PHE A 121 -5.58 -17.66 -6.75
N THR A 122 -4.64 -18.28 -6.05
CA THR A 122 -3.34 -17.70 -5.72
C THR A 122 -2.30 -18.27 -6.67
N VAL A 123 -1.65 -17.40 -7.43
CA VAL A 123 -0.65 -17.77 -8.43
C VAL A 123 0.68 -17.11 -8.09
N PRO A 124 1.73 -17.89 -7.77
CA PRO A 124 3.06 -17.33 -7.58
C PRO A 124 3.55 -16.65 -8.87
N LEU A 125 4.03 -15.40 -8.78
CA LEU A 125 4.57 -14.63 -9.91
C LEU A 125 5.72 -15.38 -10.60
N ALA A 126 6.54 -16.08 -9.81
CA ALA A 126 7.62 -16.93 -10.33
C ALA A 126 7.10 -18.06 -11.24
N SER A 127 5.87 -18.55 -11.04
CA SER A 127 5.30 -19.63 -11.87
C SER A 127 4.94 -19.16 -13.29
N ILE A 128 4.81 -17.85 -13.49
CA ILE A 128 4.53 -17.22 -14.80
C ILE A 128 5.72 -16.42 -15.32
N ASN A 129 6.93 -16.74 -14.85
CA ASN A 129 8.20 -16.10 -15.23
C ASN A 129 8.20 -14.58 -15.03
N VAL A 130 7.48 -14.11 -14.02
CA VAL A 130 7.51 -12.71 -13.61
C VAL A 130 8.34 -12.61 -12.35
N THR A 131 9.31 -11.69 -12.35
CA THR A 131 10.08 -11.34 -11.17
C THR A 131 9.95 -9.86 -10.95
N ILE A 132 9.61 -9.50 -9.73
CA ILE A 132 9.43 -8.13 -9.31
C ILE A 132 10.74 -7.66 -8.68
N ALA A 133 11.36 -6.67 -9.29
CA ALA A 133 12.46 -5.93 -8.69
C ALA A 133 12.08 -4.43 -8.65
N PRO A 134 12.43 -3.68 -7.59
CA PRO A 134 12.05 -2.27 -7.44
C PRO A 134 12.36 -1.41 -8.67
N GLU A 135 13.48 -1.67 -9.32
CA GLU A 135 13.95 -0.92 -10.49
C GLU A 135 13.29 -1.34 -11.83
N THR A 136 12.77 -2.57 -11.93
CA THR A 136 12.16 -3.08 -13.17
C THR A 136 10.64 -3.12 -13.12
N CYS A 137 10.05 -3.14 -11.92
CA CYS A 137 8.62 -3.34 -11.74
C CYS A 137 7.78 -2.31 -12.51
N PRO A 138 8.03 -0.98 -12.41
CA PRO A 138 7.23 0.00 -13.15
C PRO A 138 7.22 -0.16 -14.67
N ASN A 139 8.16 -0.96 -15.22
CA ASN A 139 8.30 -1.24 -16.64
C ASN A 139 7.89 -2.67 -17.03
N LEU A 140 7.32 -3.44 -16.10
CA LEU A 140 6.82 -4.78 -16.42
C LEU A 140 5.67 -4.70 -17.41
N PRO A 141 5.61 -5.61 -18.41
CA PRO A 141 4.47 -5.70 -19.30
C PRO A 141 3.22 -6.10 -18.52
N PRO A 142 2.01 -5.66 -18.95
CA PRO A 142 0.77 -6.12 -18.35
C PRO A 142 0.60 -7.63 -18.53
N LEU A 143 -0.06 -8.25 -17.55
CA LEU A 143 -0.48 -9.64 -17.62
C LEU A 143 -1.82 -9.75 -18.33
N TYR A 144 -1.89 -10.66 -19.28
CA TYR A 144 -3.14 -11.17 -19.83
C TYR A 144 -3.72 -12.16 -18.82
N VAL A 145 -4.95 -11.90 -18.38
CA VAL A 145 -5.70 -12.75 -17.46
C VAL A 145 -6.92 -13.30 -18.18
N VAL A 146 -6.95 -14.62 -18.38
CA VAL A 146 -8.06 -15.31 -19.02
C VAL A 146 -8.78 -16.13 -17.96
N THR A 147 -10.02 -15.74 -17.67
CA THR A 147 -10.84 -16.36 -16.64
C THR A 147 -12.04 -17.04 -17.27
N HIS A 148 -12.26 -18.31 -16.94
CA HIS A 148 -13.42 -19.08 -17.38
C HIS A 148 -14.10 -19.69 -16.15
N ALA A 149 -15.41 -19.51 -16.07
CA ALA A 149 -16.25 -20.11 -15.05
C ALA A 149 -17.37 -20.95 -15.66
N GLU A 150 -17.56 -22.17 -15.15
CA GLU A 150 -18.87 -22.81 -15.18
C GLU A 150 -19.71 -22.19 -14.06
N VAL A 151 -20.86 -21.62 -14.41
CA VAL A 151 -21.80 -21.05 -13.44
C VAL A 151 -23.10 -21.82 -13.56
N ARG A 152 -23.63 -22.32 -12.46
CA ARG A 152 -24.88 -23.06 -12.38
C ARG A 152 -25.99 -22.15 -11.90
N ASP A 153 -27.23 -22.56 -12.19
CA ASP A 153 -28.44 -21.93 -11.67
C ASP A 153 -28.52 -20.40 -11.92
N VAL A 154 -28.04 -19.96 -13.09
CA VAL A 154 -28.10 -18.56 -13.53
C VAL A 154 -29.53 -18.23 -13.95
N ASP A 155 -30.05 -17.12 -13.44
CA ASP A 155 -31.30 -16.50 -13.90
C ASP A 155 -31.00 -15.53 -15.04
N ASP A 156 -31.53 -15.80 -16.22
CA ASP A 156 -31.42 -14.96 -17.41
C ASP A 156 -32.64 -14.05 -17.61
N GLY A 157 -33.57 -14.02 -16.64
CA GLY A 157 -34.83 -13.29 -16.72
C GLY A 157 -35.94 -14.02 -17.49
N SER A 158 -35.69 -15.25 -17.97
CA SER A 158 -36.73 -16.09 -18.61
C SER A 158 -37.62 -16.82 -17.60
N GLY A 159 -37.28 -16.78 -16.30
CA GLY A 159 -37.96 -17.51 -15.25
C GLY A 159 -37.55 -18.98 -15.13
N SER A 160 -36.49 -19.40 -15.82
CA SER A 160 -35.85 -20.72 -15.68
C SER A 160 -34.37 -20.57 -15.35
N LEU A 161 -33.86 -21.39 -14.43
CA LEU A 161 -32.45 -21.41 -14.05
C LEU A 161 -31.67 -22.34 -14.99
N SER A 162 -30.47 -21.91 -15.40
CA SER A 162 -29.65 -22.69 -16.33
C SER A 162 -28.16 -22.61 -16.02
N GLY A 163 -27.41 -23.64 -16.43
CA GLY A 163 -25.95 -23.60 -16.43
C GLY A 163 -25.41 -22.75 -17.59
N GLN A 164 -24.39 -21.95 -17.31
CA GLN A 164 -23.76 -21.03 -18.25
C GLN A 164 -22.24 -21.15 -18.23
N THR A 165 -21.62 -20.82 -19.36
CA THR A 165 -20.20 -20.46 -19.42
C THR A 165 -20.06 -18.97 -19.19
N ALA A 166 -19.11 -18.57 -18.34
CA ALA A 166 -18.80 -17.18 -18.10
C ALA A 166 -17.31 -16.86 -18.29
N PHE A 167 -17.02 -15.62 -18.70
CA PHE A 167 -15.66 -15.08 -18.80
C PHE A 167 -15.59 -13.71 -18.12
N GLY A 168 -14.53 -13.48 -17.35
CA GLY A 168 -14.20 -12.17 -16.81
C GLY A 168 -13.15 -11.45 -17.65
N GLY A 169 -13.34 -10.15 -17.85
CA GLY A 169 -12.45 -9.30 -18.62
C GLY A 169 -13.18 -8.20 -19.37
N ASP A 170 -12.43 -7.20 -19.83
CA ASP A 170 -12.93 -6.07 -20.63
C ASP A 170 -12.47 -6.11 -22.10
N GLN A 171 -11.55 -7.03 -22.46
CA GLN A 171 -11.07 -7.20 -23.83
C GLN A 171 -11.75 -8.39 -24.51
N PRO A 172 -12.40 -8.20 -25.67
CA PRO A 172 -12.94 -9.31 -26.43
C PRO A 172 -11.80 -10.13 -27.05
N GLY A 173 -11.92 -11.45 -26.91
CA GLY A 173 -11.00 -12.39 -27.54
C GLY A 173 -11.28 -12.61 -29.03
N SER A 174 -10.26 -13.07 -29.76
CA SER A 174 -10.37 -13.34 -31.20
C SER A 174 -11.07 -14.67 -31.51
N GLY A 175 -11.63 -14.78 -32.72
CA GLY A 175 -12.23 -16.02 -33.24
C GLY A 175 -13.75 -15.98 -33.37
N LYS A 176 -14.35 -17.15 -33.69
CA LYS A 176 -15.80 -17.29 -33.94
C LYS A 176 -16.65 -17.43 -32.67
N SER A 177 -16.05 -17.89 -31.58
CA SER A 177 -16.71 -18.05 -30.29
C SER A 177 -16.38 -16.87 -29.41
N TRP A 178 -17.35 -16.39 -28.63
CA TRP A 178 -17.15 -15.31 -27.68
C TRP A 178 -16.30 -15.78 -26.49
N TRP A 179 -15.44 -14.89 -26.01
CA TRP A 179 -14.69 -15.00 -24.77
C TRP A 179 -14.06 -13.64 -24.47
N PHE A 180 -13.69 -13.43 -23.22
CA PHE A 180 -13.03 -12.21 -22.77
C PHE A 180 -11.72 -12.53 -22.06
N TYR A 181 -10.84 -11.55 -22.05
CA TYR A 181 -9.67 -11.51 -21.19
C TYR A 181 -9.52 -10.11 -20.62
N GLY A 182 -8.74 -10.00 -19.56
CA GLY A 182 -8.39 -8.73 -18.95
C GLY A 182 -6.91 -8.45 -19.06
N LEU A 183 -6.55 -7.17 -19.10
CA LEU A 183 -5.17 -6.72 -18.94
C LEU A 183 -4.97 -6.20 -17.52
N TYR A 184 -4.06 -6.84 -16.79
CA TYR A 184 -3.68 -6.46 -15.45
C TYR A 184 -2.26 -5.90 -15.45
N THR A 185 -2.13 -4.61 -15.19
CA THR A 185 -0.81 -4.03 -14.88
C THR A 185 -0.44 -4.48 -13.47
N ILE A 186 0.70 -5.14 -13.35
CA ILE A 186 1.25 -5.53 -12.06
C ILE A 186 1.38 -4.28 -11.20
N CYS A 187 0.71 -4.29 -10.04
CA CYS A 187 0.93 -3.29 -9.02
C CYS A 187 2.39 -3.36 -8.62
N CYS A 188 3.10 -2.24 -8.65
CA CYS A 188 4.52 -2.17 -8.29
C CYS A 188 4.77 -1.35 -7.03
N ASP A 189 3.72 -0.72 -6.53
CA ASP A 189 3.70 -0.07 -5.25
C ASP A 189 3.19 -1.07 -4.22
N PHE A 190 4.08 -1.94 -3.77
CA PHE A 190 3.77 -2.97 -2.80
C PHE A 190 3.64 -2.46 -1.38
N GLY A 191 3.86 -1.17 -1.17
CA GLY A 191 4.39 -0.72 0.11
C GLY A 191 5.73 -1.41 0.40
N GLY A 192 6.63 -0.74 1.09
CA GLY A 192 7.63 -1.50 1.83
C GLY A 192 6.91 -2.25 2.95
N GLY A 193 6.49 -3.49 2.68
CA GLY A 193 5.89 -4.39 3.67
C GLY A 193 4.36 -4.45 3.62
N ASP A 194 3.86 -5.67 3.40
CA ASP A 194 2.60 -6.23 3.89
C ASP A 194 1.31 -5.41 3.76
N GLY A 195 0.49 -5.76 2.74
CA GLY A 195 -0.94 -5.42 2.65
C GLY A 195 -1.82 -6.17 3.67
N LEU A 196 -1.30 -6.44 4.87
CA LEU A 196 -2.10 -6.65 6.07
C LEU A 196 -1.96 -5.37 6.89
N CYS A 197 -3.00 -4.91 7.57
CA CYS A 197 -2.79 -3.91 8.62
C CYS A 197 -1.85 -4.55 9.65
N PHE A 198 -0.59 -4.16 9.63
CA PHE A 198 0.40 -4.54 10.63
C PHE A 198 0.81 -3.28 11.36
N THR A 199 0.93 -3.42 12.68
CA THR A 199 1.43 -2.36 13.53
C THR A 199 2.81 -2.74 14.02
N GLU A 200 3.74 -1.80 13.91
CA GLU A 200 5.10 -1.94 14.39
C GLU A 200 5.43 -0.88 15.44
N THR A 201 6.32 -1.28 16.35
CA THR A 201 6.95 -0.34 17.26
C THR A 201 7.93 0.53 16.48
N ALA A 202 7.84 1.85 16.68
CA ALA A 202 8.73 2.84 16.10
C ALA A 202 9.30 3.79 17.16
N PHE A 203 10.51 4.28 16.92
CA PHE A 203 11.15 5.29 17.76
C PHE A 203 11.85 6.34 16.90
N ALA A 204 11.81 7.59 17.35
CA ALA A 204 12.72 8.60 16.82
C ALA A 204 14.16 8.28 17.23
N LYS A 205 15.05 8.15 16.26
CA LYS A 205 16.47 7.89 16.47
C LYS A 205 17.13 9.10 17.12
N GLY A 206 17.48 8.93 18.39
CA GLY A 206 18.02 9.98 19.24
C GLY A 206 19.53 9.93 19.44
N THR A 207 20.01 10.76 20.37
CA THR A 207 21.44 10.88 20.71
C THR A 207 21.94 9.77 21.63
N HIS A 208 21.04 9.00 22.24
CA HIS A 208 21.35 7.93 23.19
C HIS A 208 20.57 6.66 22.89
N ILE A 209 21.09 5.52 23.31
CA ILE A 209 20.42 4.21 23.25
C ILE A 209 20.18 3.64 24.65
N TRP A 210 19.27 2.68 24.78
CA TRP A 210 18.97 2.07 26.07
C TRP A 210 19.89 0.91 26.46
N THR A 211 20.45 0.21 25.47
CA THR A 211 21.02 -1.13 25.63
C THR A 211 22.44 -1.13 26.18
N THR A 212 22.79 -2.16 26.96
CA THR A 212 24.18 -2.41 27.39
C THR A 212 24.96 -3.31 26.44
N LEU A 213 24.29 -4.12 25.60
CA LEU A 213 24.94 -5.02 24.66
C LEU A 213 25.52 -4.27 23.46
N LYS A 214 26.79 -4.56 23.14
CA LYS A 214 27.52 -3.96 22.00
C LYS A 214 26.85 -4.25 20.65
N GLN A 215 26.28 -5.44 20.49
CA GLN A 215 25.59 -5.87 19.26
C GLN A 215 24.32 -5.05 18.98
N SER A 216 23.73 -4.46 20.03
CA SER A 216 22.56 -3.59 19.97
C SER A 216 22.94 -2.11 19.93
N ASN A 217 24.21 -1.79 19.68
CA ASN A 217 24.71 -0.42 19.53
C ASN A 217 25.65 -0.31 18.32
N PRO A 218 25.15 -0.55 17.10
CA PRO A 218 25.98 -0.56 15.90
C PRO A 218 26.69 0.78 15.66
N GLU A 219 26.11 1.89 16.12
CA GLU A 219 26.61 3.25 15.92
C GLU A 219 27.42 3.80 17.10
N ASN A 220 27.67 2.97 18.13
CA ASN A 220 28.45 3.33 19.32
C ASN A 220 27.93 4.60 20.04
N LEU A 221 26.61 4.77 20.09
CA LEU A 221 25.95 5.86 20.80
C LEU A 221 26.09 5.70 22.33
N PRO A 222 26.09 6.80 23.11
CA PRO A 222 26.06 6.72 24.56
C PRO A 222 24.88 5.89 25.08
N SER A 223 25.14 4.97 26.00
CA SER A 223 24.14 4.07 26.58
C SER A 223 23.58 4.58 27.90
N LEU A 224 22.25 4.53 28.03
CA LEU A 224 21.51 4.79 29.26
C LEU A 224 21.48 3.58 30.21
N LYS A 225 21.94 2.41 29.75
CA LYS A 225 22.01 1.16 30.53
C LYS A 225 20.68 0.75 31.18
N LEU A 226 19.56 1.00 30.50
CA LEU A 226 18.21 0.70 31.00
C LEU A 226 17.80 -0.74 30.71
N THR A 227 18.44 -1.39 29.73
CA THR A 227 18.10 -2.75 29.31
C THR A 227 19.33 -3.44 28.69
N ASN A 228 19.28 -4.76 28.58
CA ASN A 228 20.35 -5.51 27.93
C ASN A 228 20.23 -5.45 26.40
N ASN A 229 19.06 -5.76 25.85
CA ASN A 229 18.89 -5.97 24.40
C ASN A 229 17.69 -5.25 23.76
N ARG A 230 16.75 -4.69 24.54
CA ARG A 230 15.56 -4.02 23.98
C ARG A 230 15.98 -2.74 23.28
N TRP A 231 15.65 -2.65 22.00
CA TRP A 231 15.97 -1.49 21.16
C TRP A 231 15.06 -0.30 21.47
N GLY A 232 15.55 0.88 21.13
CA GLY A 232 14.94 2.17 21.38
C GLY A 232 16.01 3.23 21.67
N TRP A 233 15.64 4.47 21.40
CA TRP A 233 16.51 5.63 21.56
C TRP A 233 15.93 6.64 22.54
N ALA A 234 16.79 7.53 23.03
CA ALA A 234 16.40 8.72 23.74
C ALA A 234 17.14 9.93 23.15
N ILE A 235 16.48 11.07 23.17
CA ILE A 235 16.99 12.36 22.72
C ILE A 235 17.33 13.17 23.96
N ASN A 236 18.57 13.64 24.03
CA ASN A 236 18.98 14.67 24.97
C ASN A 236 19.07 16.01 24.24
N LEU A 237 18.21 16.96 24.61
CA LEU A 237 18.18 18.32 24.08
C LEU A 237 19.00 19.23 25.01
N THR A 238 20.18 19.64 24.55
CA THR A 238 21.09 20.50 25.32
C THR A 238 21.02 21.98 24.92
N LYS A 239 20.24 22.32 23.89
CA LYS A 239 20.08 23.68 23.37
C LYS A 239 18.65 23.88 22.88
N THR A 240 18.12 25.08 23.08
CA THR A 240 16.83 25.48 22.51
C THR A 240 16.90 25.64 20.99
N GLY A 241 15.75 25.53 20.34
CA GLY A 241 15.59 25.60 18.89
C GLY A 241 14.89 24.38 18.31
N THR A 242 14.93 24.28 16.98
CA THR A 242 14.32 23.18 16.23
C THR A 242 15.36 22.13 15.85
N ALA A 243 15.06 20.86 16.11
CA ALA A 243 15.86 19.72 15.70
C ALA A 243 14.96 18.65 15.06
N THR A 244 15.49 17.91 14.09
CA THR A 244 14.80 16.82 13.41
C THR A 244 15.49 15.49 13.65
N TYR A 245 14.69 14.44 13.78
CA TYR A 245 15.12 13.08 14.04
C TYR A 245 14.34 12.12 13.14
N GLU A 246 15.02 11.13 12.57
CA GLU A 246 14.37 10.08 11.79
C GLU A 246 13.56 9.16 12.70
N ILE A 247 12.36 8.77 12.27
CA ILE A 247 11.53 7.76 12.96
C ILE A 247 11.74 6.42 12.25
N TRP A 248 12.22 5.43 13.00
CA TRP A 248 12.48 4.09 12.49
C TRP A 248 11.51 3.08 13.13
N ALA A 249 10.73 2.40 12.29
CA ALA A 249 9.88 1.28 12.66
C ALA A 249 10.65 -0.04 12.54
N GLY A 250 10.41 -1.00 13.44
CA GLY A 250 10.97 -2.35 13.32
C GLY A 250 12.50 -2.46 13.44
N ALA A 251 13.21 -1.42 13.89
CA ALA A 251 14.68 -1.36 13.90
C ALA A 251 15.33 -2.14 15.06
N GLY A 252 15.01 -3.43 15.14
CA GLY A 252 15.48 -4.36 16.16
C GLY A 252 16.99 -4.29 16.38
N LEU A 253 17.41 -4.36 17.65
CA LEU A 253 18.80 -4.17 18.09
C LEU A 253 19.38 -2.77 17.76
N ASN A 254 18.55 -1.75 17.60
CA ASN A 254 18.96 -0.41 17.18
C ASN A 254 19.71 -0.39 15.84
N LYS A 255 19.39 -1.34 14.94
CA LYS A 255 19.96 -1.44 13.61
C LYS A 255 18.96 -0.90 12.61
N THR A 256 19.20 0.31 12.10
CA THR A 256 18.32 0.93 11.10
C THR A 256 18.24 0.12 9.80
N ALA A 257 19.29 -0.61 9.44
CA ALA A 257 19.28 -1.54 8.32
C ALA A 257 18.26 -2.69 8.44
N ASN A 258 17.74 -2.94 9.65
CA ASN A 258 16.71 -3.95 9.91
C ASN A 258 15.30 -3.33 9.98
N GLY A 259 15.18 -2.01 9.93
CA GLY A 259 13.92 -1.30 10.11
C GLY A 259 13.54 -0.47 8.89
N THR A 260 12.33 0.07 8.93
CA THR A 260 11.78 0.95 7.90
C THR A 260 11.85 2.40 8.37
N LEU A 261 12.30 3.31 7.50
CA LEU A 261 12.25 4.74 7.75
C LEU A 261 10.79 5.22 7.63
N ALA A 262 10.09 5.24 8.76
CA ALA A 262 8.66 5.51 8.83
C ALA A 262 8.33 7.00 8.73
N GLY A 263 9.26 7.89 9.09
CA GLY A 263 9.00 9.33 9.06
C GLY A 263 10.07 10.19 9.70
N THR A 264 9.67 11.40 10.07
CA THR A 264 10.52 12.39 10.76
C THR A 264 9.78 12.95 11.98
N LEU A 265 10.50 13.06 13.10
CA LEU A 265 10.12 13.81 14.28
C LEU A 265 10.79 15.20 14.21
N THR A 266 10.00 16.26 14.32
CA THR A 266 10.48 17.62 14.52
C THR A 266 10.22 18.03 15.96
N VAL A 267 11.25 18.48 16.67
CA VAL A 267 11.14 18.98 18.04
C VAL A 267 11.56 20.43 18.07
N ASN A 268 10.65 21.32 18.46
CA ASN A 268 10.92 22.73 18.69
C ASN A 268 10.86 23.04 20.19
N TRP A 269 12.03 23.13 20.83
CA TRP A 269 12.14 23.35 22.27
C TRP A 269 12.56 24.79 22.57
N ASN A 270 11.74 25.51 23.33
CA ASN A 270 11.97 26.93 23.65
C ASN A 270 12.60 27.17 25.03
N GLY A 271 12.88 26.09 25.79
CA GLY A 271 13.42 26.15 27.16
C GLY A 271 12.37 25.96 28.26
N GLU A 272 11.08 26.11 27.93
CA GLU A 272 9.97 25.89 28.87
C GLU A 272 9.02 24.77 28.40
N ALA A 273 8.85 24.63 27.10
CA ALA A 273 8.03 23.60 26.47
C ALA A 273 8.67 23.14 25.15
N ALA A 274 8.36 21.91 24.76
CA ALA A 274 8.74 21.37 23.46
C ALA A 274 7.48 21.05 22.64
N GLU A 275 7.39 21.62 21.44
CA GLU A 275 6.43 21.20 20.43
C GLU A 275 7.04 20.03 19.66
N VAL A 276 6.36 18.89 19.71
CA VAL A 276 6.77 17.64 19.10
C VAL A 276 5.84 17.34 17.94
N LYS A 277 6.35 17.35 16.71
CA LYS A 277 5.60 17.04 15.49
C LYS A 277 6.13 15.76 14.87
N TYR A 278 5.26 14.77 14.72
CA TYR A 278 5.49 13.57 13.93
C TYR A 278 4.97 13.83 12.51
N SER A 279 5.78 13.51 11.50
CA SER A 279 5.41 13.51 10.08
C SER A 279 5.85 12.19 9.47
N LEU A 280 4.90 11.31 9.17
CA LEU A 280 5.20 10.02 8.56
C LEU A 280 5.38 10.12 7.05
N ASN A 281 6.22 9.23 6.53
CA ASN A 281 6.39 9.04 5.09
C ASN A 281 5.12 8.40 4.51
N PRO A 282 4.77 8.69 3.24
CA PRO A 282 3.63 8.08 2.57
C PRO A 282 3.62 6.55 2.73
N GLY A 283 2.44 5.98 3.00
CA GLY A 283 2.26 4.55 3.24
C GLY A 283 2.35 4.11 4.70
N ASN A 284 2.66 5.03 5.62
CA ASN A 284 2.65 4.78 7.06
C ASN A 284 1.62 5.70 7.76
N ALA A 285 1.03 5.21 8.83
CA ALA A 285 0.12 5.96 9.68
C ALA A 285 0.47 5.78 11.17
N LEU A 286 0.23 6.81 11.99
CA LEU A 286 0.40 6.74 13.43
C LEU A 286 -0.88 6.17 14.03
N GLU A 287 -0.77 5.08 14.77
CA GLU A 287 -1.88 4.52 15.55
C GLU A 287 -1.81 4.98 16.99
N GLU A 288 -0.63 4.88 17.61
CA GLU A 288 -0.42 5.33 18.97
C GLU A 288 0.86 6.14 19.10
N VAL A 289 0.89 7.09 20.04
CA VAL A 289 2.07 7.90 20.35
C VAL A 289 2.31 7.92 21.85
N HIS A 290 3.57 7.76 22.24
CA HIS A 290 3.98 7.87 23.63
C HIS A 290 5.24 8.73 23.72
N ILE A 291 5.14 9.84 24.44
CA ILE A 291 6.21 10.83 24.55
C ILE A 291 6.67 10.91 26.00
N TYR A 292 7.94 10.57 26.26
CA TYR A 292 8.58 10.91 27.51
C TYR A 292 9.15 12.30 27.37
N ALA A 293 8.92 13.18 28.33
CA ALA A 293 9.51 14.51 28.37
C ALA A 293 9.78 14.92 29.82
N ALA A 294 11.05 15.01 30.21
CA ALA A 294 11.44 15.45 31.55
C ALA A 294 12.87 16.01 31.58
N ASP A 295 13.18 16.78 32.64
CA ASP A 295 14.56 17.17 32.97
C ASP A 295 15.42 15.97 33.37
N ALA A 296 14.81 15.03 34.10
CA ALA A 296 15.48 13.82 34.55
C ALA A 296 15.74 12.85 33.38
N LYS A 297 16.86 12.13 33.46
CA LYS A 297 17.14 11.00 32.56
C LYS A 297 16.03 9.94 32.65
N PRO A 298 15.63 9.34 31.52
CA PRO A 298 14.65 8.25 31.55
C PRO A 298 15.16 7.08 32.39
N THR A 299 14.29 6.55 33.23
CA THR A 299 14.55 5.35 34.05
C THR A 299 13.75 4.13 33.59
N THR A 300 12.89 4.30 32.59
CA THR A 300 12.00 3.26 32.05
C THR A 300 12.05 3.22 30.53
N VAL A 301 11.83 2.02 29.98
CA VAL A 301 11.71 1.73 28.55
C VAL A 301 10.28 1.31 28.18
N ALA A 302 9.33 1.41 29.11
CA ALA A 302 7.94 1.04 28.92
C ALA A 302 7.13 2.26 28.42
N PRO A 303 6.59 2.25 27.18
CA PRO A 303 5.90 3.41 26.63
C PRO A 303 4.72 3.92 27.47
N GLY A 304 3.93 3.01 28.04
CA GLY A 304 2.80 3.38 28.91
C GLY A 304 3.18 4.13 30.21
N GLN A 305 4.47 4.32 30.50
CA GLN A 305 4.96 5.10 31.63
C GLN A 305 5.53 6.48 31.22
N TYR A 306 5.42 6.86 29.95
CA TYR A 306 6.00 8.10 29.43
C TYR A 306 5.17 9.36 29.72
N GLY A 307 3.87 9.20 29.94
CA GLY A 307 3.00 10.24 30.50
C GLY A 307 2.34 11.18 29.49
N TYR A 308 2.76 11.19 28.22
CA TYR A 308 2.14 12.00 27.17
C TYR A 308 1.81 11.19 25.91
N PRO A 309 0.74 11.54 25.18
CA PRO A 309 -0.27 12.55 25.52
C PRO A 309 -1.11 12.14 26.74
N SER A 310 -1.53 13.12 27.55
CA SER A 310 -2.27 12.85 28.78
C SER A 310 -3.75 12.48 28.55
N GLU A 311 -4.28 12.79 27.36
CA GLU A 311 -5.69 12.60 27.01
C GLU A 311 -5.97 11.24 26.35
N GLY A 312 -4.92 10.48 26.03
CA GLY A 312 -4.99 9.22 25.30
C GLY A 312 -3.77 9.05 24.40
N TYR A 313 -3.39 7.81 24.14
CA TYR A 313 -2.24 7.48 23.30
C TYR A 313 -2.62 7.20 21.85
N ASP A 314 -3.87 6.81 21.60
CA ASP A 314 -4.43 6.55 20.27
C ASP A 314 -4.59 7.86 19.49
N VAL A 315 -4.07 7.89 18.26
CA VAL A 315 -4.16 9.03 17.33
C VAL A 315 -4.84 8.69 16.00
N GLY A 316 -5.36 7.46 15.86
CA GLY A 316 -6.36 7.10 14.84
C GLY A 316 -5.86 7.07 13.39
N GLY A 317 -4.69 6.51 13.13
CA GLY A 317 -4.21 6.26 11.76
C GLY A 317 -3.82 7.51 10.97
N VAL A 318 -3.19 8.51 11.61
CA VAL A 318 -2.85 9.80 10.96
C VAL A 318 -1.41 9.87 10.44
N GLN A 319 -1.17 10.58 9.34
CA GLN A 319 0.20 10.81 8.84
C GLN A 319 0.95 11.92 9.57
N GLU A 320 0.22 12.83 10.24
CA GLU A 320 0.82 13.90 11.03
C GLU A 320 0.15 13.99 12.40
N PHE A 321 0.96 14.18 13.44
CA PHE A 321 0.48 14.43 14.80
C PHE A 321 1.40 15.45 15.47
N SER A 322 0.84 16.40 16.22
CA SER A 322 1.62 17.38 16.97
C SER A 322 1.13 17.48 18.40
N TYR A 323 2.06 17.57 19.35
CA TYR A 323 1.76 17.71 20.76
C TYR A 323 2.80 18.57 21.47
N THR A 324 2.35 19.46 22.34
CA THR A 324 3.23 20.34 23.12
C THR A 324 3.34 19.82 24.54
N VAL A 325 4.57 19.46 24.94
CA VAL A 325 4.88 18.98 26.29
C VAL A 325 5.54 20.10 27.12
N PRO A 326 5.13 20.31 28.38
CA PRO A 326 5.92 21.09 29.32
C PRO A 326 7.29 20.44 29.51
N LEU A 327 8.37 21.19 29.27
CA LEU A 327 9.73 20.65 29.31
C LEU A 327 10.71 21.76 29.67
N LYS A 328 10.97 21.87 30.98
CA LYS A 328 11.86 22.86 31.55
C LYS A 328 13.13 22.19 32.07
N ASP A 329 14.27 22.75 31.71
CA ASP A 329 15.56 22.43 32.32
C ASP A 329 15.62 23.14 33.68
N VAL A 330 15.48 22.38 34.78
CA VAL A 330 15.36 22.95 36.14
C VAL A 330 16.73 23.04 36.80
N ASP A 331 17.60 22.06 36.55
CA ASP A 331 18.93 22.03 37.16
C ASP A 331 20.01 22.77 36.36
N GLY A 332 19.72 23.14 35.11
CA GLY A 332 20.61 23.83 34.18
C GLY A 332 21.79 22.97 33.73
N LYS A 333 21.70 21.64 33.89
CA LYS A 333 22.84 20.71 33.79
C LYS A 333 22.48 19.49 32.95
N GLY A 334 22.94 19.52 31.71
CA GLY A 334 22.96 18.32 30.87
C GLY A 334 21.71 18.14 30.02
N GLY A 335 20.87 19.18 29.92
CA GLY A 335 19.74 19.26 29.02
C GLY A 335 18.54 18.44 29.46
N VAL A 336 17.47 18.54 28.69
CA VAL A 336 16.22 17.82 28.92
C VAL A 336 16.14 16.57 28.06
N TRP A 337 15.36 15.59 28.51
CA TRP A 337 15.23 14.28 27.88
C TRP A 337 13.87 14.10 27.22
N LEU A 338 13.92 13.53 26.02
CA LEU A 338 12.76 13.18 25.24
C LEU A 338 12.87 11.74 24.71
N ILE A 339 11.79 10.97 24.78
CA ILE A 339 11.64 9.72 24.02
C ILE A 339 10.37 9.86 23.20
N ALA A 340 10.49 9.73 21.89
CA ALA A 340 9.35 9.69 20.98
C ALA A 340 9.15 8.25 20.52
N HIS A 341 8.21 7.57 21.15
CA HIS A 341 7.72 6.26 20.74
C HIS A 341 6.44 6.43 19.92
N ALA A 342 6.25 5.58 18.94
CA ALA A 342 4.99 5.45 18.21
C ALA A 342 4.70 3.97 17.92
N VAL A 343 3.42 3.66 17.81
CA VAL A 343 2.93 2.49 17.08
C VAL A 343 2.57 3.00 15.69
N VAL A 344 3.27 2.49 14.69
CA VAL A 344 3.08 2.87 13.29
C VAL A 344 2.40 1.70 12.59
N SER A 345 1.31 1.98 11.89
CA SER A 345 0.72 1.06 10.93
C SER A 345 1.32 1.27 9.55
N GLY A 346 1.50 0.18 8.82
CA GLY A 346 1.81 0.16 7.40
C GLY A 346 0.70 -0.56 6.63
N GLY A 347 0.56 -0.25 5.35
CA GLY A 347 -0.42 -0.88 4.45
C GLY A 347 -1.76 -0.13 4.36
N GLN A 348 -2.76 -0.75 3.72
CA GLN A 348 -4.11 -0.19 3.59
C GLN A 348 -4.92 -0.52 4.86
N CYS A 349 -4.94 0.42 5.81
CA CYS A 349 -5.87 0.40 6.94
C CYS A 349 -7.15 1.12 6.50
N GLU A 350 -8.10 0.42 5.87
CA GLU A 350 -9.48 0.93 5.67
C GLU A 350 -10.33 0.75 6.92
#